data_AF-A0A2V7CAH1-F1
#
_entry.id   AF-A0A2V7CAH1-F1
#
_cell.length_a   1.000
_cell.length_b   1.000
_cell.length_c   1.000
_cell.angle_alpha   90.00
_cell.angle_beta   90.00
_cell.angle_gamma   90.00
#
_symmetry.space_group_name_H-M   'P 1'
#
loop_
_entity.id
_entity.type
_entity.pdbx_description
1 polymer ?
#
loop_
_entity_poly.entity_id
_entity_poly.type
_entity_poly.pdbx_seq_one_letter_code
_entity_poly.pdbx_strand_id
1 'polypeptide(L)'
;GARELAAKSLRTFFGPYRPYLKDQTHLYEQLVSSWGGVPEHLKANFARYVKDEKGATGAPEVDLSGGSGQIASALWNQIDADTLVDRGVLVAGDPDSCLRGIAIHEEAGVDELQFLMATETVPHEKVMSSIEMFGKHVIPELKRKRKAV
;
A
#
# COMPACT_ATOMS: atom_id res chain seq x y z
N GLY A 1 -17.69 6.46 2.62
CA GLY A 1 -17.76 5.85 1.28
C GLY A 1 -16.54 5.00 0.98
N ALA A 2 -16.32 4.65 -0.30
CA ALA A 2 -15.19 3.84 -0.73
C ALA A 2 -13.84 4.54 -0.51
N ARG A 3 -13.79 5.88 -0.67
CA ARG A 3 -12.60 6.70 -0.47
C ARG A 3 -12.12 6.65 0.98
N GLU A 4 -13.03 6.81 1.93
CA GLU A 4 -12.73 6.80 3.36
C GLU A 4 -12.34 5.41 3.84
N LEU A 5 -12.93 4.36 3.27
CA LEU A 5 -12.52 2.99 3.52
C LEU A 5 -11.09 2.75 3.03
N ALA A 6 -10.76 3.20 1.82
CA ALA A 6 -9.40 3.11 1.26
C ALA A 6 -8.38 3.92 2.09
N ALA A 7 -8.72 5.15 2.50
CA ALA A 7 -7.86 5.97 3.34
C ALA A 7 -7.62 5.33 4.72
N LYS A 8 -8.66 4.78 5.34
CA LYS A 8 -8.53 4.03 6.61
C LYS A 8 -7.65 2.80 6.43
N SER A 9 -7.84 2.06 5.34
CA SER A 9 -7.01 0.91 4.98
C SER A 9 -5.54 1.30 4.84
N LEU A 10 -5.23 2.32 4.04
CA LEU A 10 -3.88 2.83 3.84
C LEU A 10 -3.20 3.17 5.18
N ARG A 11 -3.92 3.91 6.03
CA ARG A 11 -3.43 4.32 7.36
C ARG A 11 -3.19 3.14 8.29
N THR A 12 -3.99 2.08 8.20
CA THR A 12 -3.82 0.90 9.05
C THR A 12 -2.66 0.03 8.53
N PHE A 13 -2.59 -0.19 7.22
CA PHE A 13 -1.55 -1.00 6.57
C PHE A 13 -0.13 -0.45 6.81
N PHE A 14 0.04 0.88 6.73
CA PHE A 14 1.30 1.56 7.04
C PHE A 14 1.41 2.03 8.49
N GLY A 15 0.37 1.84 9.29
CA GLY A 15 0.31 2.29 10.67
C GLY A 15 1.17 1.44 11.62
N PRO A 16 1.45 1.97 12.83
CA PRO A 16 2.20 1.24 13.85
C PRO A 16 1.41 0.06 14.44
N TYR A 17 0.08 0.06 14.30
CA TYR A 17 -0.80 -0.98 14.82
C TYR A 17 -1.21 -1.94 13.71
N ARG A 18 -0.47 -3.05 13.58
CA ARG A 18 -0.81 -4.17 12.69
C ARG A 18 -1.55 -5.24 13.48
N PRO A 19 -2.86 -5.46 13.26
CA PRO A 19 -3.66 -6.36 14.08
C PRO A 19 -3.12 -7.80 14.16
N TYR A 20 -2.47 -8.29 13.09
CA TYR A 20 -1.88 -9.64 13.01
C TYR A 20 -0.49 -9.77 13.67
N LEU A 21 0.12 -8.68 14.11
CA LEU A 21 1.41 -8.70 14.83
C LEU A 21 1.26 -8.44 16.33
N LYS A 22 0.04 -8.20 16.81
CA LYS A 22 -0.21 -7.72 18.17
C LYS A 22 0.42 -8.59 19.26
N ASP A 23 0.49 -9.90 19.03
CA ASP A 23 1.04 -10.88 19.97
C ASP A 23 2.31 -11.58 19.44
N GLN A 24 2.85 -11.14 18.31
CA GLN A 24 3.99 -11.80 17.65
C GLN A 24 5.20 -10.88 17.51
N THR A 25 5.79 -10.51 18.65
CA THR A 25 6.92 -9.58 18.74
C THR A 25 8.19 -10.07 18.03
N HIS A 26 8.33 -11.39 17.81
CA HIS A 26 9.50 -12.04 17.23
C HIS A 26 9.23 -12.73 15.87
N LEU A 27 8.04 -12.55 15.26
CA LEU A 27 7.68 -13.27 14.02
C LEU A 27 8.72 -13.06 12.91
N TYR A 28 9.15 -11.81 12.72
CA TYR A 28 10.09 -11.47 11.65
C TYR A 28 11.49 -12.06 11.90
N GLU A 29 11.95 -12.07 13.15
CA GLU A 29 13.23 -12.69 13.52
C GLU A 29 13.17 -14.21 13.28
N GLN A 30 12.06 -14.86 13.62
CA GLN A 30 11.83 -16.29 13.36
C GLN A 30 11.79 -16.61 11.86
N LEU A 31 11.07 -15.80 11.07
CA LEU A 31 11.00 -15.96 9.61
C LEU A 31 12.38 -15.84 8.97
N VAL A 32 13.11 -14.77 9.29
CA VAL A 32 14.48 -14.55 8.80
C VAL A 32 15.40 -15.71 9.18
N SER A 33 15.32 -16.18 10.44
CA SER A 33 16.09 -17.34 10.88
C SER A 33 15.72 -18.60 10.09
N SER A 34 14.44 -18.84 9.83
CA SER A 34 13.98 -20.00 9.04
C SER A 34 14.43 -19.96 7.57
N TRP A 35 14.75 -18.78 7.05
CA TRP A 35 15.29 -18.60 5.70
C TRP A 35 16.81 -18.76 5.63
N GLY A 36 17.48 -19.03 6.77
CA GLY A 36 18.93 -19.15 6.86
C GLY A 36 19.65 -17.82 7.11
N GLY A 37 18.92 -16.78 7.56
CA GLY A 37 19.45 -15.45 7.82
C GLY A 37 19.36 -14.50 6.62
N VAL A 38 19.85 -13.27 6.81
CA VAL A 38 19.89 -12.24 5.75
C VAL A 38 21.29 -12.19 5.13
N PRO A 39 21.42 -12.33 3.79
CA PRO A 39 22.68 -12.09 3.10
C PRO A 39 23.24 -10.69 3.35
N GLU A 40 24.57 -10.53 3.39
CA GLU A 40 25.21 -9.24 3.73
C GLU A 40 24.69 -8.06 2.89
N HIS A 41 24.61 -8.26 1.58
CA HIS A 41 24.17 -7.24 0.63
C HIS A 41 22.68 -6.85 0.76
N LEU A 42 21.89 -7.60 1.55
CA LEU A 42 20.47 -7.32 1.81
C LEU A 42 20.21 -6.84 3.24
N LYS A 43 21.22 -6.76 4.12
CA LYS A 43 21.02 -6.39 5.53
C LYS A 43 20.29 -5.05 5.69
N ALA A 44 20.57 -4.06 4.85
CA ALA A 44 19.90 -2.76 4.88
C ALA A 44 18.37 -2.89 4.66
N ASN A 45 17.94 -3.78 3.76
CA ASN A 45 16.52 -3.99 3.44
C ASN A 45 15.76 -4.70 4.56
N PHE A 46 16.49 -5.43 5.42
CA PHE A 46 15.93 -6.21 6.53
C PHE A 46 16.20 -5.60 7.91
N ALA A 47 16.86 -4.44 7.99
CA ALA A 47 17.20 -3.78 9.25
C ALA A 47 15.97 -3.49 10.14
N ARG A 48 14.78 -3.34 9.53
CA ARG A 48 13.49 -3.20 10.23
C ARG A 48 13.03 -4.48 10.94
N TYR A 49 13.45 -5.64 10.44
CA TYR A 49 12.92 -6.96 10.80
C TYR A 49 13.87 -7.74 11.70
N VAL A 50 15.15 -7.35 11.76
CA VAL A 50 16.19 -8.00 12.55
C VAL A 50 16.74 -6.96 13.52
N LYS A 51 16.51 -7.15 14.83
CA LYS A 51 17.13 -6.31 15.85
C LYS A 51 18.61 -6.70 15.97
N ASP A 52 19.49 -5.71 15.92
CA ASP A 52 20.88 -5.86 16.30
C ASP A 52 21.04 -5.88 17.84
N GLU A 53 22.18 -6.40 18.34
CA GLU A 53 22.50 -6.53 19.79
C GLU A 53 22.45 -5.19 20.57
N LYS A 54 22.35 -4.05 19.88
CA LYS A 54 22.24 -2.72 20.48
C LYS A 54 20.81 -2.22 20.63
N GLY A 55 19.80 -3.05 20.31
CA GLY A 55 18.41 -2.74 20.53
C GLY A 55 17.93 -1.60 19.63
N ALA A 56 17.57 -1.93 18.39
CA ALA A 56 16.81 -1.07 17.49
C ALA A 56 17.25 0.41 17.55
N THR A 57 18.51 0.68 17.21
CA THR A 57 18.84 2.04 16.76
C THR A 57 17.99 2.31 15.53
N GLY A 58 17.34 3.48 15.49
CA GLY A 58 16.28 3.83 14.56
C GLY A 58 16.55 3.51 13.09
N ALA A 59 15.50 3.64 12.27
CA ALA A 59 15.54 3.35 10.84
C ALA A 59 16.87 3.82 10.20
N PRO A 60 17.55 2.98 9.40
CA PRO A 60 18.82 3.35 8.78
C PRO A 60 18.68 4.68 8.02
N GLU A 61 19.79 5.42 7.87
CA GLU A 61 19.84 6.72 7.19
C GLU A 61 19.20 6.68 5.79
N VAL A 62 19.23 5.49 5.15
CA VAL A 62 18.45 5.16 3.96
C VAL A 62 17.66 3.87 4.22
N ASP A 63 16.35 4.00 4.42
CA ASP A 63 15.42 2.86 4.50
C ASP A 63 14.82 2.54 3.12
N LEU A 64 15.40 1.53 2.45
CA LEU A 64 14.90 1.02 1.16
C LEU A 64 13.84 -0.07 1.31
N SER A 65 13.41 -0.41 2.54
CA SER A 65 12.42 -1.48 2.76
C SER A 65 11.01 -1.11 2.26
N GLY A 66 10.84 0.08 1.67
CA GLY A 66 9.53 0.69 1.39
C GLY A 66 8.76 1.00 2.67
N GLY A 67 9.44 0.91 3.82
CA GLY A 67 8.88 0.84 5.16
C GLY A 67 9.12 2.09 5.99
N SER A 68 9.31 3.26 5.38
CA SER A 68 9.29 4.58 6.02
C SER A 68 7.90 4.96 6.57
N GLY A 69 7.15 3.97 7.05
CA GLY A 69 5.81 4.05 7.63
C GLY A 69 5.72 4.94 8.85
N GLN A 70 6.81 5.30 9.56
CA GLN A 70 6.69 6.27 10.66
C GLN A 70 6.62 7.73 10.17
N ILE A 71 7.47 8.12 9.21
CA ILE A 71 7.39 9.45 8.58
C ILE A 71 6.14 9.53 7.69
N ALA A 72 5.81 8.43 6.99
CA ALA A 72 4.64 8.36 6.12
C ALA A 72 3.32 8.28 6.90
N SER A 73 3.22 7.56 8.03
CA SER A 73 1.96 7.42 8.79
C SER A 73 1.49 8.74 9.40
N ALA A 74 2.39 9.55 9.97
CA ALA A 74 2.03 10.88 10.47
C ALA A 74 1.47 11.77 9.35
N LEU A 75 2.08 11.70 8.15
CA LEU A 75 1.62 12.43 6.97
C LEU A 75 0.25 11.92 6.48
N TRP A 76 0.05 10.61 6.35
CA TRP A 76 -1.22 10.02 5.87
C TRP A 76 -2.40 10.28 6.80
N ASN A 77 -2.15 10.45 8.10
CA ASN A 77 -3.19 10.75 9.08
C ASN A 77 -3.70 12.20 8.98
N GLN A 78 -2.91 13.11 8.39
CA GLN A 78 -3.25 14.53 8.27
C GLN A 78 -3.95 14.88 6.95
N ILE A 79 -3.94 13.97 5.96
CA ILE A 79 -4.54 14.19 4.65
C ILE A 79 -5.89 13.46 4.60
N ASP A 80 -6.96 14.18 4.27
CA ASP A 80 -8.29 13.61 4.12
C ASP A 80 -8.40 12.70 2.88
N ALA A 81 -9.46 11.89 2.83
CA ALA A 81 -9.63 10.88 1.80
C ALA A 81 -9.82 11.45 0.39
N ASP A 82 -10.46 12.62 0.26
CA ASP A 82 -10.69 13.24 -1.04
C ASP A 82 -9.38 13.82 -1.58
N THR A 83 -8.60 14.51 -0.74
CA THR A 83 -7.26 14.99 -1.12
C THR A 83 -6.33 13.85 -1.55
N LEU A 84 -6.40 12.68 -0.88
CA LEU A 84 -5.63 11.50 -1.28
C LEU A 84 -6.04 10.97 -2.66
N VAL A 85 -7.33 10.99 -3.00
CA VAL A 85 -7.84 10.57 -4.30
C VAL A 85 -7.49 11.59 -5.38
N ASP A 86 -7.69 12.87 -5.11
CA ASP A 86 -7.42 13.96 -6.06
C ASP A 86 -5.94 14.05 -6.46
N ARG A 87 -5.04 13.60 -5.57
CA ARG A 87 -3.59 13.53 -5.84
C ARG A 87 -3.12 12.22 -6.45
N GLY A 88 -4.03 11.28 -6.74
CA GLY A 88 -3.68 9.95 -7.26
C GLY A 88 -2.95 9.05 -6.26
N VAL A 89 -2.97 9.38 -4.96
CA VAL A 89 -2.41 8.50 -3.92
C VAL A 89 -3.34 7.30 -3.69
N LEU A 90 -4.65 7.53 -3.80
CA LEU A 90 -5.68 6.49 -3.75
C LEU A 90 -6.48 6.48 -5.05
N VAL A 91 -6.69 5.29 -5.62
CA VAL A 91 -7.63 5.07 -6.71
C VAL A 91 -8.89 4.44 -6.09
N ALA A 92 -9.81 5.27 -5.63
CA ALA A 92 -10.99 4.85 -4.90
C ALA A 92 -12.21 5.75 -5.16
N GLY A 93 -13.41 5.17 -5.12
CA GLY A 93 -14.66 5.87 -5.37
C GLY A 93 -15.57 5.09 -6.31
N ASP A 94 -16.31 5.84 -7.13
CA ASP A 94 -17.04 5.31 -8.29
C ASP A 94 -16.09 5.03 -9.48
N PRO A 95 -16.57 4.35 -10.54
CA PRO A 95 -15.74 4.06 -11.72
C PRO A 95 -15.08 5.30 -12.34
N ASP A 96 -15.77 6.44 -12.39
CA ASP A 96 -15.24 7.68 -12.95
C ASP A 96 -14.10 8.24 -12.11
N SER A 97 -14.22 8.17 -10.78
CA SER A 97 -13.14 8.53 -9.85
C SER A 97 -11.91 7.65 -10.07
N CYS A 98 -12.11 6.34 -10.28
CA CYS A 98 -11.02 5.42 -10.58
C CYS A 98 -10.35 5.76 -11.92
N LEU A 99 -11.12 6.07 -12.97
CA LEU A 99 -10.58 6.47 -14.28
C LEU A 99 -9.78 7.78 -14.19
N ARG A 100 -10.20 8.75 -13.39
CA ARG A 100 -9.43 9.98 -13.14
C ARG A 100 -8.11 9.69 -12.41
N GLY A 101 -8.15 8.86 -11.38
CA GLY A 101 -6.94 8.46 -10.65
C GLY A 101 -5.93 7.74 -11.55
N ILE A 102 -6.41 6.86 -12.44
CA ILE A 102 -5.57 6.18 -13.43
C ILE A 102 -4.94 7.17 -14.41
N ALA A 103 -5.72 8.14 -14.90
CA ALA A 103 -5.23 9.15 -15.84
C ALA A 103 -4.06 9.99 -15.27
N ILE A 104 -4.07 10.29 -13.96
CA ILE A 104 -2.94 10.98 -13.30
C ILE A 104 -1.63 10.20 -13.47
N HIS A 105 -1.69 8.87 -13.34
CA HIS A 105 -0.50 8.03 -13.53
C HIS A 105 -0.13 7.86 -15.01
N GLU A 106 -1.11 7.75 -15.90
CA GLU A 106 -0.87 7.73 -17.35
C GLU A 106 -0.16 9.02 -17.82
N GLU A 107 -0.60 10.18 -17.33
CA GLU A 107 0.03 11.49 -17.61
C GLU A 107 1.47 11.58 -17.09
N ALA A 108 1.79 10.86 -16.01
CA ALA A 108 3.14 10.73 -15.49
C ALA A 108 4.02 9.74 -16.28
N GLY A 109 3.48 9.09 -17.32
CA GLY A 109 4.19 8.13 -18.16
C GLY A 109 4.18 6.69 -17.65
N VAL A 110 3.33 6.35 -16.68
CA VAL A 110 3.16 4.98 -16.19
C VAL A 110 2.40 4.15 -17.24
N ASP A 111 2.91 2.97 -17.58
CA ASP A 111 2.31 2.04 -18.54
C ASP A 111 1.55 0.88 -17.87
N GLU A 112 1.85 0.58 -16.60
CA GLU A 112 1.23 -0.49 -15.83
C GLU A 112 0.89 -0.06 -14.39
N LEU A 113 -0.34 -0.35 -13.96
CA LEU A 113 -0.81 -0.14 -12.59
C LEU A 113 -1.21 -1.46 -11.95
N GLN A 114 -0.62 -1.75 -10.79
CA GLN A 114 -1.02 -2.86 -9.93
C GLN A 114 -1.84 -2.35 -8.75
N PHE A 115 -3.05 -2.90 -8.58
CA PHE A 115 -3.97 -2.47 -7.52
C PHE A 115 -3.93 -3.42 -6.31
N LEU A 116 -3.65 -2.86 -5.14
CA LEU A 116 -3.83 -3.55 -3.86
C LEU A 116 -5.23 -3.24 -3.30
N MET A 117 -6.22 -4.07 -3.66
CA MET A 117 -7.61 -3.93 -3.18
C MET A 117 -7.87 -4.66 -1.86
N ALA A 118 -7.16 -5.76 -1.62
CA ALA A 118 -7.35 -6.65 -0.50
C ALA A 118 -6.33 -6.38 0.61
N THR A 119 -6.48 -5.24 1.28
CA THR A 119 -5.72 -4.95 2.50
C THR A 119 -6.45 -5.50 3.73
N GLU A 120 -5.70 -5.78 4.80
CA GLU A 120 -6.17 -6.41 6.05
C GLU A 120 -7.51 -5.90 6.62
N THR A 121 -7.81 -4.60 6.51
CA THR A 121 -9.01 -4.00 7.10
C THR A 121 -10.22 -3.92 6.17
N VAL A 122 -10.09 -4.33 4.91
CA VAL A 122 -11.17 -4.25 3.92
C VAL A 122 -11.95 -5.56 3.94
N PRO A 123 -13.27 -5.55 4.23
CA PRO A 123 -14.07 -6.76 4.24
C PRO A 123 -14.05 -7.49 2.90
N HIS A 124 -14.05 -8.82 2.93
CA HIS A 124 -13.97 -9.65 1.73
C HIS A 124 -15.06 -9.31 0.71
N GLU A 125 -16.32 -9.15 1.12
CA GLU A 125 -17.39 -8.81 0.18
C GLU A 125 -17.16 -7.47 -0.53
N LYS A 126 -16.50 -6.51 0.14
CA LYS A 126 -16.16 -5.21 -0.44
C LYS A 126 -15.01 -5.33 -1.45
N VAL A 127 -14.02 -6.17 -1.17
CA VAL A 127 -12.96 -6.50 -2.14
C VAL A 127 -13.57 -7.12 -3.40
N MET A 128 -14.40 -8.16 -3.25
CA MET A 128 -15.00 -8.86 -4.39
C MET A 128 -15.89 -7.92 -5.21
N SER A 129 -16.71 -7.10 -4.54
CA SER A 129 -17.53 -6.09 -5.19
C SER A 129 -16.68 -5.05 -5.94
N SER A 130 -15.55 -4.61 -5.38
CA SER A 130 -14.63 -3.67 -6.03
C SER A 130 -14.01 -4.27 -7.29
N ILE A 131 -13.54 -5.52 -7.23
CA ILE A 131 -13.01 -6.26 -8.38
C ILE A 131 -14.06 -6.39 -9.49
N GLU A 132 -15.29 -6.76 -9.13
CA GLU A 132 -16.39 -6.88 -10.08
C GLU A 132 -16.71 -5.54 -10.77
N MET A 133 -16.84 -4.47 -9.99
CA MET A 133 -17.09 -3.12 -10.52
C MET A 133 -15.96 -2.64 -11.43
N PHE A 134 -14.70 -2.88 -11.04
CA PHE A 134 -13.54 -2.50 -11.84
C PHE A 134 -13.52 -3.26 -13.18
N GLY A 135 -13.81 -4.56 -13.14
CA GLY A 135 -13.92 -5.41 -14.33
C GLY A 135 -15.06 -5.03 -15.27
N LYS A 136 -16.21 -4.60 -14.72
CA LYS A 136 -17.40 -4.23 -15.51
C LYS A 136 -17.37 -2.81 -16.05
N HIS A 137 -16.73 -1.88 -15.36
CA HIS A 137 -16.87 -0.44 -15.66
C HIS A 137 -15.55 0.26 -15.98
N VAL A 138 -14.45 -0.10 -15.32
CA VAL A 138 -13.18 0.62 -15.49
C VAL A 138 -12.35 0.02 -16.64
N ILE A 139 -12.11 -1.30 -16.60
CA ILE A 139 -11.30 -1.99 -17.62
C ILE A 139 -11.88 -1.82 -19.04
N PRO A 140 -13.20 -1.92 -19.28
CA PRO A 140 -13.76 -1.72 -20.61
C PRO A 140 -13.53 -0.30 -21.15
N GLU A 141 -13.64 0.72 -20.29
CA GLU A 141 -13.40 2.11 -20.68
C GLU A 141 -11.93 2.36 -21.03
N LEU A 142 -10.98 1.81 -20.27
CA LEU A 142 -9.56 1.88 -20.61
C LEU A 142 -9.27 1.22 -21.97
N LYS A 143 -9.87 0.04 -22.22
CA LYS A 143 -9.74 -0.64 -23.53
C LYS A 143 -10.34 0.18 -24.67
N ARG A 144 -11.45 0.87 -24.43
CA ARG A 144 -12.08 1.76 -25.41
C ARG A 144 -11.19 2.96 -25.73
N LYS A 145 -10.65 3.63 -24.70
CA LYS A 145 -9.72 4.75 -24.85
C LYS A 145 -8.47 4.35 -25.64
N ARG A 146 -7.87 3.20 -25.32
CA ARG A 146 -6.68 2.68 -26.03
C ARG A 146 -6.93 2.42 -27.52
N LYS A 147 -8.15 2.05 -27.93
CA LYS A 147 -8.50 1.84 -29.34
C LYS A 147 -8.75 3.15 -30.10
N ALA A 148 -8.95 4.26 -29.39
CA ALA A 148 -9.23 5.57 -29.99
C ALA A 148 -7.97 6.41 -30.20
N VAL A 149 -6.82 5.94 -29.69
CA VAL A 149 -5.47 6.46 -29.90
C VAL A 149 -4.79 5.63 -30.98
#